data_AF-A0A5N6VR54-F1
#
_entry.id   AF-A0A5N6VR54-F1
#
_cell.length_a   1.000
_cell.length_b   1.000
_cell.length_c   1.000
_cell.angle_alpha   90.00
_cell.angle_beta   90.00
_cell.angle_gamma   90.00
#
_symmetry.space_group_name_H-M   'P 1'
#
loop_
_entity.id
_entity.type
_entity.pdbx_description
1 polymer ?
#
loop_
_entity_poly.entity_id
_entity_poly.type
_entity_poly.pdbx_seq_one_letter_code
_entity_poly.pdbx_strand_id
1 'polypeptide(L)'
;MHLCLTLAWGFCAATQTIILYALDHAGLGVHISLLTRELIETYQKLLTIAACLFVAGFCLARLSYLIFFHRLMMAKKWLRWSLYIVATFIIVASFVIVCTFIFACQPVAKSWDISLKGKCLDRAAVFVAVAVLNIISDLCLLLLPVPIILELHASRVQKAKIMIILCVVCM
;
A
#
# COMPACT_ATOMS: atom_id res chain seq x y z
N MET A 1 -18.22 3.18 0.64
CA MET A 1 -17.64 2.40 -0.47
C MET A 1 -17.21 3.32 -1.61
N HIS A 2 -18.12 4.00 -2.31
CA HIS A 2 -17.74 4.90 -3.42
C HIS A 2 -16.74 6.00 -3.01
N LEU A 3 -16.93 6.62 -1.84
CA LEU A 3 -16.00 7.64 -1.32
C LEU A 3 -14.58 7.09 -1.07
N CYS A 4 -14.44 5.89 -0.51
CA CYS A 4 -13.12 5.28 -0.30
C CYS A 4 -12.42 4.97 -1.62
N LEU A 5 -13.19 4.57 -2.63
CA LEU A 5 -12.67 4.25 -3.95
C LEU A 5 -12.19 5.52 -4.68
N THR A 6 -12.97 6.60 -4.63
CA THR A 6 -12.59 7.89 -5.24
C THR A 6 -11.38 8.50 -4.55
N LEU A 7 -11.31 8.40 -3.22
CA LEU A 7 -10.13 8.83 -2.45
C LEU A 7 -8.90 8.00 -2.83
N ALA A 8 -8.99 6.66 -2.84
CA ALA A 8 -7.88 5.79 -3.23
C ALA A 8 -7.34 6.12 -4.63
N TRP A 9 -8.25 6.33 -5.60
CA TRP A 9 -7.88 6.75 -6.95
C TRP A 9 -7.15 8.09 -6.97
N GLY A 10 -7.63 9.06 -6.18
CA GLY A 10 -6.96 10.36 -6.01
C GLY A 10 -5.55 10.23 -5.44
N PHE A 11 -5.36 9.41 -4.41
CA PHE A 11 -4.03 9.16 -3.81
C PHE A 11 -3.08 8.47 -4.81
N CYS A 12 -3.55 7.49 -5.58
CA CYS A 12 -2.75 6.83 -6.61
C CYS A 12 -2.35 7.81 -7.73
N ALA A 13 -3.29 8.62 -8.23
CA ALA A 13 -3.00 9.63 -9.24
C ALA A 13 -1.98 10.65 -8.74
N ALA A 14 -2.14 11.16 -7.50
CA ALA A 14 -1.19 12.07 -6.89
C ALA A 14 0.21 11.47 -6.78
N THR A 15 0.31 10.20 -6.37
CA THR A 15 1.59 9.49 -6.26
C THR A 15 2.28 9.38 -7.63
N GLN A 16 1.55 9.00 -8.68
CA GLN A 16 2.08 8.88 -10.04
C GLN A 16 2.57 10.24 -10.56
N THR A 17 1.80 11.31 -10.35
CA THR A 17 2.20 12.67 -10.75
C THR A 17 3.49 13.11 -10.05
N ILE A 18 3.65 12.81 -8.75
CA ILE A 18 4.88 13.15 -8.00
C ILE A 18 6.10 12.39 -8.55
N ILE A 19 5.93 11.11 -8.90
CA ILE A 19 7.01 10.29 -9.47
C ILE A 19 7.41 10.82 -10.85
N LEU A 20 6.43 11.16 -11.71
CA LEU A 20 6.69 11.76 -13.01
C LEU A 20 7.40 13.12 -12.88
N TYR A 21 6.99 13.93 -11.91
CA TYR A 21 7.69 15.19 -11.61
C TYR A 21 9.14 14.95 -11.16
N ALA A 22 9.38 13.93 -10.33
CA ALA A 22 10.73 13.56 -9.90
C ALA A 22 11.61 13.02 -11.04
N LEU A 23 11.03 12.34 -12.05
CA LEU A 23 11.73 11.95 -13.28
C LEU A 23 12.27 13.15 -14.04
N ASP A 24 11.43 14.16 -14.23
CA ASP A 24 11.76 15.31 -15.06
C ASP A 24 12.64 16.33 -14.32
N HIS A 25 12.36 16.58 -13.04
CA HIS A 25 12.99 17.68 -12.29
C HIS A 25 14.00 17.24 -11.23
N ALA A 26 14.01 15.98 -10.81
CA ALA A 26 14.87 15.49 -9.73
C ALA A 26 15.92 14.47 -10.21
N GLY A 27 16.04 14.23 -11.51
CA GLY A 27 17.04 13.33 -12.11
C GLY A 27 16.82 11.86 -11.77
N LEU A 28 15.58 11.44 -11.45
CA LEU A 28 15.27 10.04 -11.22
C LEU A 28 15.60 9.22 -12.48
N GLY A 29 16.45 8.19 -12.32
CA GLY A 29 16.97 7.37 -13.44
C GLY A 29 18.42 7.68 -13.85
N VAL A 30 19.02 8.76 -13.33
CA VAL A 30 20.45 9.08 -13.53
C VAL A 30 21.28 8.54 -12.37
N HIS A 31 22.52 8.10 -12.66
CA HIS A 31 23.41 7.53 -11.65
C HIS A 31 23.71 8.58 -10.55
N ILE A 32 23.59 8.18 -9.28
CA ILE A 32 23.64 9.11 -8.12
C ILE A 32 24.92 9.96 -8.06
N SER A 33 26.00 9.48 -8.67
CA SER A 33 27.29 10.16 -8.79
C SER A 33 27.28 11.41 -9.67
N LEU A 34 26.27 11.56 -10.54
CA LEU A 34 26.13 12.69 -11.47
C LEU A 34 25.15 13.76 -10.97
N LEU A 35 24.49 13.55 -9.83
CA LEU A 35 23.49 14.48 -9.30
C LEU A 35 24.12 15.50 -8.33
N THR A 36 23.66 16.75 -8.44
CA THR A 36 23.93 17.80 -7.46
C THR A 36 23.29 17.46 -6.12
N ARG A 37 23.91 17.85 -5.00
CA ARG A 37 23.40 17.60 -3.64
C ARG A 37 21.97 18.11 -3.45
N GLU A 38 21.67 19.32 -3.91
CA GLU A 38 20.33 19.93 -3.84
C GLU A 38 19.25 19.10 -4.54
N LEU A 39 19.61 18.45 -5.65
CA LEU A 39 18.71 17.58 -6.41
C LEU A 39 18.43 16.29 -5.64
N ILE A 40 19.45 15.74 -4.99
CA ILE A 40 19.33 14.55 -4.12
C ILE A 40 18.41 14.85 -2.93
N GLU A 41 18.52 16.01 -2.28
CA GLU A 41 17.64 16.36 -1.16
C GLU A 41 16.17 16.47 -1.62
N THR A 42 15.95 17.15 -2.74
CA THR A 42 14.61 17.33 -3.34
C THR A 42 14.02 15.98 -3.71
N TYR A 43 14.81 15.13 -4.35
CA TYR A 43 14.44 13.75 -4.69
C TYR A 43 14.03 12.93 -3.46
N GLN A 44 14.81 12.98 -2.37
CA GLN A 44 14.52 12.22 -1.15
C GLN A 44 13.24 12.70 -0.45
N LYS A 45 12.96 14.00 -0.46
CA LYS A 45 11.70 14.56 0.05
C LYS A 45 10.51 14.08 -0.78
N LEU A 46 10.59 14.19 -2.12
CA LEU A 46 9.52 13.78 -3.04
C LEU A 46 9.21 12.28 -2.92
N LEU A 47 10.25 11.43 -2.86
CA LEU A 47 10.08 9.99 -2.65
C LEU A 47 9.37 9.65 -1.34
N THR A 48 9.73 10.34 -0.25
CA THR A 48 9.13 10.08 1.06
C THR A 48 7.64 10.44 1.06
N ILE A 49 7.29 11.57 0.43
CA ILE A 49 5.88 12.00 0.25
C ILE A 49 5.12 11.00 -0.62
N ALA A 50 5.69 10.61 -1.77
CA ALA A 50 5.10 9.63 -2.67
C ALA A 50 4.87 8.28 -1.97
N ALA A 51 5.84 7.79 -1.20
CA ALA A 51 5.70 6.55 -0.45
C ALA A 51 4.56 6.60 0.58
N CYS A 52 4.42 7.72 1.30
CA CYS A 52 3.33 7.89 2.26
C CYS A 52 1.95 7.91 1.57
N LEU A 53 1.81 8.64 0.47
CA LEU A 53 0.56 8.71 -0.31
C LEU A 53 0.22 7.35 -0.92
N PHE A 54 1.21 6.63 -1.42
CA PHE A 54 1.06 5.27 -1.96
C PHE A 54 0.50 4.31 -0.92
N VAL A 55 1.11 4.27 0.29
CA VAL A 55 0.68 3.39 1.37
C VAL A 55 -0.74 3.73 1.84
N ALA A 56 -1.06 5.04 1.95
CA ALA A 56 -2.41 5.49 2.29
C ALA A 56 -3.45 5.07 1.24
N GLY A 57 -3.13 5.23 -0.06
CA GLY A 57 -4.00 4.82 -1.17
C GLY A 57 -4.25 3.31 -1.17
N PHE A 58 -3.20 2.50 -0.99
CA PHE A 58 -3.31 1.04 -0.89
C PHE A 58 -4.15 0.60 0.32
N CYS A 59 -3.96 1.22 1.47
CA CYS A 59 -4.76 0.94 2.66
C CYS A 59 -6.25 1.22 2.40
N LEU A 60 -6.58 2.36 1.80
CA LEU A 60 -7.97 2.72 1.47
C LEU A 60 -8.59 1.76 0.44
N ALA A 61 -7.83 1.34 -0.58
CA ALA A 61 -8.28 0.38 -1.57
C ALA A 61 -8.64 -0.97 -0.92
N ARG A 62 -7.74 -1.50 -0.09
CA ARG A 62 -7.96 -2.76 0.64
C ARG A 62 -9.14 -2.68 1.63
N LEU A 63 -9.30 -1.54 2.30
CA LEU A 63 -10.47 -1.31 3.18
C LEU A 63 -11.78 -1.26 2.38
N SER A 64 -11.79 -0.66 1.18
CA SER A 64 -12.96 -0.65 0.31
C SER A 64 -13.40 -2.07 -0.07
N TYR A 65 -12.45 -2.95 -0.38
CA TYR A 65 -12.70 -4.37 -0.63
C TYR A 65 -13.32 -5.06 0.59
N LEU A 66 -12.74 -4.87 1.77
CA LEU A 66 -13.26 -5.46 3.01
C LEU A 66 -14.68 -4.98 3.33
N ILE A 67 -14.98 -3.70 3.11
CA ILE A 67 -16.33 -3.14 3.29
C ILE A 67 -17.32 -3.75 2.29
N PHE A 68 -16.92 -3.88 1.02
CA PHE A 68 -17.74 -4.54 0.00
C PHE A 68 -18.06 -5.98 0.38
N PHE A 69 -17.04 -6.71 0.83
CA PHE A 69 -17.17 -8.10 1.22
C PHE A 69 -18.01 -8.27 2.50
N HIS A 70 -17.82 -7.40 3.48
CA HIS A 70 -18.65 -7.34 4.69
C HIS A 70 -20.12 -7.12 4.35
N ARG A 71 -20.43 -6.24 3.39
CA ARG A 71 -21.80 -5.99 2.92
C ARG A 71 -22.38 -7.19 2.18
N LEU A 72 -21.59 -7.87 1.38
CA LEU A 72 -22.02 -9.07 0.64
C LEU A 72 -22.37 -10.23 1.59
N MET A 73 -21.65 -10.33 2.71
CA MET A 73 -21.69 -11.50 3.59
C MET A 73 -22.31 -11.22 4.97
N MET A 74 -23.31 -10.34 5.05
CA MET A 74 -23.92 -9.96 6.33
C MET A 74 -24.48 -11.15 7.14
N ALA A 75 -24.77 -12.30 6.53
CA ALA A 75 -25.41 -13.43 7.21
C ALA A 75 -24.48 -14.27 8.12
N LYS A 76 -23.15 -14.31 7.90
CA LYS A 76 -22.25 -15.25 8.61
C LYS A 76 -21.42 -14.58 9.70
N LYS A 77 -21.74 -14.84 10.97
CA LYS A 77 -21.10 -14.23 12.15
C LYS A 77 -19.60 -14.56 12.29
N TRP A 78 -19.17 -15.79 12.01
CA TRP A 78 -17.75 -16.19 12.11
C TRP A 78 -16.85 -15.41 11.15
N LEU A 79 -17.33 -15.17 9.94
CA LEU A 79 -16.60 -14.44 8.90
C LEU A 79 -16.39 -12.95 9.25
N ARG A 80 -17.28 -12.35 10.05
CA ARG A 80 -17.12 -10.97 10.52
C ARG A 80 -15.86 -10.80 11.38
N TRP A 81 -15.56 -11.79 12.23
CA TRP A 81 -14.34 -11.77 13.02
C TRP A 81 -13.09 -11.81 12.15
N SER A 82 -13.05 -12.69 11.15
CA SER A 82 -11.94 -12.75 10.19
C SER A 82 -11.76 -11.43 9.44
N LEU A 83 -12.86 -10.78 9.03
CA LEU A 83 -12.83 -9.47 8.39
C LEU A 83 -12.22 -8.38 9.28
N TYR A 84 -12.62 -8.33 10.56
CA TYR A 84 -12.06 -7.36 11.50
C TYR A 84 -10.57 -7.59 11.75
N ILE A 85 -10.14 -8.86 11.90
CA ILE A 85 -8.73 -9.22 12.07
C ILE A 85 -7.90 -8.74 10.87
N VAL A 86 -8.36 -9.03 9.65
CA VAL A 86 -7.66 -8.62 8.42
C VAL A 86 -7.66 -7.10 8.26
N ALA A 87 -8.77 -6.42 8.58
CA ALA A 87 -8.85 -4.96 8.55
C ALA A 87 -7.85 -4.31 9.52
N THR A 88 -7.81 -4.78 10.77
CA THR A 88 -6.88 -4.29 11.79
C THR A 88 -5.43 -4.54 11.37
N PHE A 89 -5.12 -5.73 10.86
CA PHE A 89 -3.80 -6.06 10.35
C PHE A 89 -3.34 -5.07 9.26
N ILE A 90 -4.19 -4.80 8.26
CA ILE A 90 -3.86 -3.88 7.16
C ILE A 90 -3.65 -2.45 7.65
N ILE A 91 -4.50 -1.95 8.56
CA ILE A 91 -4.38 -0.60 9.12
C ILE A 91 -3.09 -0.47 9.92
N VAL A 92 -2.81 -1.42 10.82
CA VAL A 92 -1.61 -1.41 11.65
C VAL A 92 -0.35 -1.53 10.81
N ALA A 93 -0.32 -2.46 9.84
CA ALA A 93 0.81 -2.62 8.93
C ALA A 93 1.07 -1.33 8.14
N SER A 94 0.03 -0.72 7.58
CA SER A 94 0.15 0.54 6.82
C SER A 94 0.67 1.68 7.70
N PHE A 95 0.18 1.78 8.94
CA PHE A 95 0.63 2.79 9.90
C PHE A 95 2.11 2.63 10.24
N VAL A 96 2.54 1.39 10.57
CA VAL A 96 3.94 1.10 10.88
C VAL A 96 4.86 1.42 9.70
N ILE A 97 4.43 1.12 8.47
CA ILE A 97 5.18 1.43 7.26
C ILE A 97 5.35 2.95 7.10
N VAL A 98 4.28 3.74 7.24
CA VAL A 98 4.34 5.21 7.16
C VAL A 98 5.27 5.77 8.23
N CYS A 99 5.16 5.31 9.48
CA CYS A 99 6.07 5.72 10.54
C CYS A 99 7.53 5.37 10.20
N THR A 100 7.79 4.19 9.62
CA THR A 100 9.13 3.78 9.23
C THR A 100 9.72 4.68 8.14
N PHE A 101 8.91 5.11 7.16
CA PHE A 101 9.35 6.06 6.14
C PHE A 101 9.66 7.45 6.72
N ILE A 102 8.83 7.95 7.63
CA ILE A 102 9.03 9.27 8.25
C ILE A 102 10.24 9.24 9.20
N PHE A 103 10.39 8.18 9.99
CA PHE A 103 11.45 8.02 10.99
C PHE A 103 12.61 7.14 10.52
N ALA A 104 12.82 7.04 9.20
CA ALA A 104 13.85 6.18 8.61
C ALA A 104 15.28 6.55 9.06
N CYS A 105 15.49 7.81 9.46
CA CYS A 105 16.78 8.32 9.92
C CYS A 105 16.69 8.92 11.33
N GLN A 106 17.78 8.79 12.09
CA GLN A 106 17.99 9.46 13.36
C GLN A 106 19.26 10.33 13.26
N PRO A 107 19.15 11.67 13.27
CA PRO A 107 17.92 12.48 13.32
C PRO A 107 17.14 12.45 12.00
N VAL A 108 15.83 12.71 12.04
CA VAL A 108 14.95 12.69 10.84
C VAL A 108 15.47 13.63 9.75
N ALA A 109 16.05 14.77 10.13
CA ALA A 109 16.64 15.73 9.21
C ALA A 109 17.77 15.16 8.34
N LYS A 110 18.43 14.09 8.79
CA LYS A 110 19.44 13.39 8.00
C LYS A 110 18.85 12.70 6.76
N SER A 111 17.54 12.46 6.73
CA SER A 111 16.88 11.85 5.56
C SER A 111 16.81 12.78 4.36
N TRP A 112 17.15 14.07 4.50
CA TRP A 112 17.28 15.00 3.38
C TRP A 112 18.62 15.75 3.41
N ASP A 113 19.17 16.07 4.59
CA ASP A 113 20.50 16.68 4.70
C ASP A 113 21.55 15.60 5.02
N ILE A 114 22.25 15.17 3.98
CA ILE A 114 23.32 14.16 4.06
C ILE A 114 24.55 14.63 4.85
N SER A 115 24.68 15.93 5.15
CA SER A 115 25.81 16.49 5.88
C SER A 115 25.72 16.23 7.39
N LEU A 116 24.52 15.90 7.88
CA LEU A 116 24.29 15.62 9.30
C LEU A 116 24.82 14.24 9.72
N LYS A 117 25.48 14.19 10.89
CA LYS A 117 25.88 12.93 11.53
C LYS A 117 24.64 12.22 12.09
N GLY A 118 24.60 10.89 11.95
CA GLY A 118 23.44 10.08 12.33
C GLY A 118 23.43 8.73 11.64
N LYS A 119 22.42 7.90 11.94
CA LYS A 119 22.22 6.59 11.32
C LYS A 119 20.87 6.57 10.60
N CYS A 120 20.82 5.90 9.45
CA CYS A 120 19.60 5.66 8.70
C CYS A 120 19.40 4.16 8.56
N LEU A 121 18.13 3.73 8.50
CA LEU A 121 17.74 2.39 8.11
C LEU A 121 18.15 2.13 6.65
N ASP A 122 18.48 0.87 6.37
CA ASP A 122 18.71 0.44 5.00
C ASP A 122 17.40 0.51 4.22
N ARG A 123 17.38 1.36 3.18
CA ARG A 123 16.22 1.54 2.32
C ARG A 123 15.83 0.24 1.64
N ALA A 124 16.80 -0.56 1.19
CA ALA A 124 16.52 -1.83 0.53
C ALA A 124 15.79 -2.77 1.49
N ALA A 125 16.28 -2.90 2.74
CA ALA A 125 15.62 -3.71 3.76
C ALA A 125 14.20 -3.23 4.07
N VAL A 126 13.97 -1.91 4.18
CA VAL A 126 12.63 -1.34 4.39
C VAL A 126 11.70 -1.65 3.21
N PHE A 127 12.16 -1.47 1.97
CA PHE A 127 11.35 -1.80 0.79
C PHE A 127 11.01 -3.28 0.70
N VAL A 128 11.95 -4.16 1.03
CA VAL A 128 11.71 -5.62 1.09
C VAL A 128 10.66 -5.93 2.15
N ALA A 129 10.75 -5.34 3.34
CA ALA A 129 9.75 -5.54 4.40
C ALA A 129 8.35 -5.07 3.97
N VAL A 130 8.26 -3.90 3.31
CA VAL A 130 7.01 -3.37 2.75
C VAL A 130 6.44 -4.33 1.69
N ALA A 131 7.28 -4.84 0.79
CA ALA A 131 6.86 -5.79 -0.24
C ALA A 131 6.29 -7.08 0.37
N VAL A 132 6.98 -7.65 1.37
CA VAL A 132 6.52 -8.86 2.07
C VAL A 132 5.19 -8.61 2.78
N LEU A 133 5.03 -7.50 3.50
CA LEU A 133 3.77 -7.16 4.19
C LEU A 133 2.60 -6.96 3.22
N ASN A 134 2.87 -6.37 2.05
CA ASN A 134 1.88 -6.24 0.99
C ASN A 134 1.45 -7.60 0.46
N ILE A 135 2.38 -8.48 0.12
CA ILE A 135 2.08 -9.84 -0.35
C ILE A 135 1.23 -10.60 0.67
N ILE A 136 1.59 -10.55 1.96
CA ILE A 136 0.82 -11.20 3.03
C ILE A 136 -0.60 -10.62 3.08
N SER A 137 -0.75 -9.30 3.00
CA SER A 137 -2.06 -8.64 3.01
C SER A 137 -2.92 -9.09 1.83
N ASP A 138 -2.33 -9.18 0.63
CA ASP A 138 -3.05 -9.58 -0.58
C ASP A 138 -3.45 -11.07 -0.52
N LEU A 139 -2.59 -11.94 0.02
CA LEU A 139 -2.93 -13.34 0.30
C LEU A 139 -4.09 -13.46 1.31
N CYS A 140 -4.09 -12.66 2.38
CA CYS A 140 -5.19 -12.64 3.33
C CYS A 140 -6.52 -12.25 2.67
N LEU A 141 -6.51 -11.24 1.78
CA LEU A 141 -7.70 -10.79 1.07
C LEU A 141 -8.19 -11.81 0.04
N LEU A 142 -7.27 -12.54 -0.61
CA LEU A 142 -7.57 -13.58 -1.60
C LEU A 142 -8.10 -14.87 -0.96
N LEU A 143 -7.62 -15.24 0.24
CA LEU A 143 -8.09 -16.41 0.97
C LEU A 143 -9.46 -16.20 1.62
N LEU A 144 -9.81 -14.97 1.97
CA LEU A 144 -11.06 -14.60 2.61
C LEU A 144 -12.34 -15.06 1.85
N PRO A 145 -12.44 -14.96 0.50
CA PRO A 145 -13.58 -15.45 -0.28
C PRO A 145 -13.63 -16.96 -0.50
N VAL A 146 -12.50 -17.67 -0.44
CA VAL A 146 -12.39 -19.10 -0.78
C VAL A 146 -13.38 -20.00 -0.01
N PRO A 147 -13.44 -19.97 1.34
CA PRO A 147 -14.34 -20.86 2.07
C PRO A 147 -15.81 -20.62 1.71
N ILE A 148 -16.17 -19.40 1.34
CA ILE A 148 -17.54 -19.05 1.03
C ILE A 148 -17.95 -19.52 -0.36
N ILE A 149 -17.04 -19.39 -1.33
CA ILE A 149 -17.28 -19.90 -2.68
C ILE A 149 -17.47 -21.41 -2.66
N LEU A 150 -16.76 -22.11 -1.76
CA LEU A 150 -16.93 -23.56 -1.57
C LEU A 150 -18.33 -23.90 -1.03
N GLU A 151 -18.83 -23.14 -0.05
CA GLU A 151 -20.16 -23.36 0.56
C GLU A 151 -21.35 -22.90 -0.29
N LEU A 152 -21.15 -21.96 -1.23
CA LEU A 152 -22.22 -21.43 -2.05
C LEU A 152 -22.75 -22.48 -3.03
N HIS A 153 -24.05 -22.81 -2.99
CA HIS A 153 -24.72 -23.70 -3.95
C HIS A 153 -25.01 -22.98 -5.28
N ALA A 154 -23.97 -22.42 -5.90
CA ALA A 154 -24.04 -21.78 -7.21
C ALA A 154 -23.44 -22.67 -8.30
N SER A 155 -23.90 -22.49 -9.55
CA SER A 155 -23.32 -23.18 -10.71
C SER A 155 -21.81 -22.89 -10.82
N ARG A 156 -21.01 -23.88 -11.27
CA ARG A 156 -19.54 -23.75 -11.35
C ARG A 156 -19.09 -22.51 -12.15
N VAL A 157 -19.86 -22.14 -13.17
CA VAL A 157 -19.62 -20.94 -14.00
C VAL A 157 -19.79 -19.65 -13.19
N GLN A 158 -20.77 -19.58 -12.30
CA GLN A 158 -21.05 -18.40 -11.49
C GLN A 158 -20.03 -18.25 -10.36
N LYS A 159 -19.56 -19.35 -9.79
CA LYS A 159 -18.41 -19.36 -8.86
C LYS A 159 -17.14 -18.84 -9.53
N ALA A 160 -16.86 -19.28 -10.75
CA ALA A 160 -15.68 -18.83 -11.51
C ALA A 160 -15.74 -17.33 -11.81
N LYS A 161 -16.90 -16.79 -12.22
CA LYS A 161 -17.08 -15.35 -12.45
C LYS A 161 -16.82 -14.52 -11.19
N ILE A 162 -17.33 -14.96 -10.04
CA ILE A 162 -17.13 -14.29 -8.76
C ILE A 162 -15.65 -14.30 -8.37
N MET A 163 -14.97 -15.46 -8.47
CA MET A 163 -13.53 -15.59 -8.26
C MET A 163 -12.71 -14.64 -9.15
N ILE A 164 -13.01 -14.60 -10.45
CA ILE A 164 -12.28 -13.76 -11.40
C ILE A 164 -12.45 -12.29 -11.03
N ILE A 165 -13.68 -11.84 -10.74
CA ILE A 165 -13.94 -10.45 -10.34
C ILE A 165 -13.20 -10.12 -9.04
N LEU A 166 -13.24 -11.00 -8.03
CA LEU A 166 -12.53 -10.79 -6.76
C LEU A 166 -11.01 -10.74 -6.94
N CYS A 167 -10.43 -11.60 -7.78
CA CYS A 167 -9.00 -11.53 -8.11
C CYS A 167 -8.65 -10.22 -8.83
N VAL A 168 -9.46 -9.77 -9.79
CA VAL A 168 -9.23 -8.52 -10.53
C VAL A 168 -9.34 -7.30 -9.62
N VAL A 169 -10.22 -7.32 -8.61
CA VAL A 169 -10.34 -6.20 -7.64
C VAL A 169 -9.15 -6.18 -6.66
N CYS A 170 -8.43 -7.29 -6.50
CA CYS A 170 -7.29 -7.41 -5.58
C CYS A 170 -5.93 -7.14 -6.24
N MET A 171 -5.82 -7.23 -7.58
CA MET A 171 -4.63 -6.87 -8.38
C MET A 171 -4.66 -5.39 -8.78
#